data_AF-A0A7R7VGX3-F1
#
_entry.id   AF-A0A7R7VGX3-F1
#
_cell.length_a   1.000
_cell.length_b   1.000
_cell.length_c   1.000
_cell.angle_alpha   90.00
_cell.angle_beta   90.00
_cell.angle_gamma   90.00
#
_symmetry.space_group_name_H-M   'P 1'
#
loop_
_entity.id
_entity.type
_entity.pdbx_description
1 polymer ?
#
loop_
_entity_poly.entity_id
_entity_poly.type
_entity_poly.pdbx_seq_one_letter_code
_entity_poly.pdbx_strand_id
1 'polypeptide(L)'
;MADGAGSSQEKEDDKDQFGAAEPARKNNARKKTRPTYSCLQCHKRKVKCDRVKPCGACCLRGTPSECEYGNSKQDRQFIEQSTVIENLLQSCETLKQELEETRRQAKLPPVKQEDETPFPHNVDSFDAGSSGKLGQRRALVHSGTQTDSQSHSLPSSPATILRKASSPQDLQKEKKNLSDPTLARALIELFVERLIREFSPANASNFGGTIRLRQAADMRVFSPMLCNAFEAASLTFAGSRQQNRSLEMVGHARYIRVLRQLQSALYHPEKSQATDALTVVLLSTIIEAFKQSSKDSILKHQLGGLQLLQSRTPYRHRYGLERSLFVDLRLYWVTAAIALRKPTFLASREWLTVPWLGDSAPKDILHRVLDIAVDIPAYLSEVDTFTSMLKNATASTELIALQTTIWDKATEIEGRLQLWETTCVRPYPDGGPWEALEPIPVADFPVFECRDLSSLEIFTPRDLVYPDLLLATSMCYFWAMRLMISSTDGGLPSILTMQDRYKSACNICRSMKYYVQNIPGSLVSRMIFVLQTAYGSFADGTIEKQFVRDLFLYIGRRFQFPVFSKQPTSQAND
;
A
#
# COMPACT_ATOMS: atom_id res chain seq x y z
N MET A 1 -43.45 -11.19 34.93
CA MET A 1 -44.68 -10.69 35.57
C MET A 1 -44.53 -9.18 35.71
N ALA A 2 -45.49 -8.50 35.08
CA ALA A 2 -45.80 -7.07 34.89
C ALA A 2 -45.27 -5.99 35.87
N ASP A 3 -44.76 -4.91 35.24
CA ASP A 3 -45.19 -3.49 35.26
C ASP A 3 -45.37 -2.65 36.56
N GLY A 4 -44.75 -1.45 36.55
CA GLY A 4 -45.53 -0.23 36.30
C GLY A 4 -45.57 0.92 37.35
N ALA A 5 -44.78 1.98 37.08
CA ALA A 5 -45.14 3.42 37.01
C ALA A 5 -45.53 4.31 38.23
N GLY A 6 -45.07 5.58 38.15
CA GLY A 6 -45.72 6.81 38.68
C GLY A 6 -44.94 7.55 39.79
N SER A 7 -44.10 8.56 39.50
CA SER A 7 -44.37 10.00 39.24
C SER A 7 -44.97 10.79 40.42
N SER A 8 -44.29 11.87 40.84
CA SER A 8 -44.75 12.82 41.87
C SER A 8 -44.63 14.25 41.36
N GLN A 9 -45.70 15.01 41.59
CA GLN A 9 -45.96 16.39 41.17
C GLN A 9 -45.23 17.46 42.01
N GLU A 10 -45.12 18.61 41.35
CA GLU A 10 -44.59 19.92 41.71
C GLU A 10 -45.37 20.65 42.82
N LYS A 11 -44.72 21.68 43.38
CA LYS A 11 -45.37 22.93 43.80
C LYS A 11 -44.54 24.13 43.34
N GLU A 12 -45.21 24.98 42.56
CA GLU A 12 -44.83 26.32 42.12
C GLU A 12 -44.96 27.36 43.26
N ASP A 13 -44.26 28.47 43.12
CA ASP A 13 -44.77 29.80 43.47
C ASP A 13 -44.25 30.83 42.43
N ASP A 14 -45.17 31.72 42.06
CA ASP A 14 -45.25 32.51 40.82
C ASP A 14 -45.07 34.03 41.08
N LYS A 15 -44.94 34.79 39.97
CA LYS A 15 -45.15 36.25 39.76
C LYS A 15 -43.92 37.18 39.72
N ASP A 16 -43.75 38.12 38.78
CA ASP A 16 -44.67 38.76 37.82
C ASP A 16 -43.95 39.30 36.55
N GLN A 17 -44.75 39.54 35.50
CA GLN A 17 -44.47 40.02 34.12
C GLN A 17 -43.87 41.44 33.96
N PHE A 18 -43.10 41.67 32.87
CA PHE A 18 -43.45 42.51 31.69
C PHE A 18 -42.23 42.79 30.76
N GLY A 19 -42.41 42.57 29.43
CA GLY A 19 -41.96 43.54 28.40
C GLY A 19 -40.63 43.38 27.62
N ALA A 20 -40.70 42.70 26.47
CA ALA A 20 -40.16 43.06 25.13
C ALA A 20 -38.64 43.12 24.77
N ALA A 21 -38.39 42.54 23.58
CA ALA A 21 -37.34 42.79 22.57
C ALA A 21 -35.96 42.08 22.64
N GLU A 22 -35.71 41.21 21.65
CA GLU A 22 -34.41 40.62 21.28
C GLU A 22 -33.34 41.68 20.94
N PRO A 23 -32.05 41.34 21.14
CA PRO A 23 -31.18 41.23 19.97
C PRO A 23 -30.15 40.08 19.99
N ALA A 24 -30.08 39.39 18.85
CA ALA A 24 -28.90 38.82 18.16
C ALA A 24 -27.73 38.22 19.00
N ARG A 25 -27.64 36.88 18.99
CA ARG A 25 -26.45 36.11 19.43
C ARG A 25 -25.24 36.33 18.51
N LYS A 26 -24.12 36.83 19.06
CA LYS A 26 -22.80 36.86 18.39
C LYS A 26 -22.03 35.55 18.64
N ASN A 27 -21.55 34.94 17.55
CA ASN A 27 -20.70 33.75 17.52
C ASN A 27 -19.33 33.97 18.18
N ASN A 28 -18.97 33.14 19.16
CA ASN A 28 -17.63 33.11 19.75
C ASN A 28 -16.66 32.30 18.88
N ALA A 29 -15.81 32.99 18.12
CA ALA A 29 -14.66 32.41 17.44
C ALA A 29 -13.53 32.07 18.44
N ARG A 30 -13.12 30.80 18.52
CA ARG A 30 -11.91 30.37 19.25
C ARG A 30 -10.69 31.05 18.63
N LYS A 31 -10.06 31.99 19.34
CA LYS A 31 -8.78 32.63 18.96
C LYS A 31 -7.67 31.57 18.88
N LYS A 32 -7.07 31.41 17.70
CA LYS A 32 -5.83 30.63 17.51
C LYS A 32 -4.66 31.39 18.16
N THR A 33 -4.07 30.82 19.20
CA THR A 33 -2.89 31.38 19.89
C THR A 33 -1.65 31.21 19.02
N ARG A 34 -0.98 32.31 18.63
CA ARG A 34 0.33 32.26 17.96
C ARG A 34 1.45 32.07 19.01
N PRO A 35 2.46 31.23 18.75
CA PRO A 35 3.60 31.07 19.66
C PRO A 35 4.36 32.39 19.84
N THR A 36 4.76 32.70 21.07
CA THR A 36 5.49 33.92 21.41
C THR A 36 6.98 33.59 21.55
N TYR A 37 7.79 34.10 20.62
CA TYR A 37 9.22 33.77 20.53
C TYR A 37 10.16 34.73 21.31
N SER A 38 9.61 35.66 22.08
CA SER A 38 10.39 36.57 22.95
C SER A 38 10.20 36.20 24.42
N CYS A 39 11.18 36.48 25.28
CA CYS A 39 11.02 36.29 26.72
C CYS A 39 9.83 37.11 27.22
N LEU A 40 9.17 36.65 28.29
CA LEU A 40 7.95 37.25 28.82
C LEU A 40 8.13 38.74 29.12
N GLN A 41 9.32 39.12 29.59
CA GLN A 41 9.63 40.50 29.93
C GLN A 41 9.88 41.39 28.70
N CYS A 42 10.55 40.89 27.66
CA CYS A 42 10.69 41.60 26.39
C CYS A 42 9.37 41.66 25.62
N HIS A 43 8.54 40.61 25.69
CA HIS A 43 7.20 40.58 25.12
C HIS A 43 6.28 41.62 25.80
N LYS A 44 6.24 41.63 27.14
CA LYS A 44 5.47 42.61 27.92
C LYS A 44 5.91 44.05 27.63
N ARG A 45 7.22 44.26 27.45
CA ARG A 45 7.83 45.56 27.13
C ARG A 45 7.77 45.91 25.63
N LYS A 46 7.33 44.98 24.77
CA LYS A 46 7.31 45.10 23.29
C LYS A 46 8.66 45.52 22.69
N VAL A 47 9.76 44.99 23.23
CA VAL A 47 11.13 45.23 22.75
C VAL A 47 11.72 43.98 22.08
N LYS A 48 12.72 44.17 21.22
CA LYS A 48 13.40 43.07 20.54
C LYS A 48 14.15 42.19 21.55
N CYS A 49 13.89 40.88 21.50
CA CYS A 49 14.55 39.87 22.32
C CYS A 49 15.58 39.13 21.45
N ASP A 50 16.83 39.06 21.90
CA ASP A 50 17.92 38.29 21.28
C ASP A 50 17.86 36.79 21.61
N ARG A 51 16.90 36.38 22.46
CA ARG A 51 16.52 34.98 22.73
C ARG A 51 17.54 34.15 23.50
N VAL A 52 18.61 34.76 23.99
CA VAL A 52 19.54 34.18 24.96
C VAL A 52 18.90 34.20 26.36
N LYS A 53 19.29 33.32 27.30
CA LYS A 53 18.81 33.33 28.69
C LYS A 53 19.98 33.52 29.67
N PRO A 54 20.05 34.64 30.41
CA PRO A 54 19.22 35.84 30.29
C PRO A 54 19.48 36.58 28.97
N CYS A 55 18.44 37.21 28.42
CA CYS A 55 18.52 37.90 27.13
C CYS A 55 19.25 39.23 27.30
N GLY A 56 20.01 39.70 26.31
CA GLY A 56 20.84 40.91 26.40
C GLY A 56 20.03 42.15 26.77
N ALA A 57 18.78 42.24 26.32
CA ALA A 57 17.86 43.32 26.70
C ALA A 57 17.45 43.30 28.19
N CYS A 58 17.42 42.13 28.83
CA CYS A 58 17.20 41.99 30.27
C CYS A 58 18.48 42.25 31.07
N CYS A 59 19.64 41.84 30.55
CA CYS A 59 20.95 42.10 31.15
C CYS A 59 21.26 43.60 31.20
N LEU A 60 21.10 44.30 30.07
CA LEU A 60 21.33 45.76 29.97
C LEU A 60 20.42 46.58 30.89
N ARG A 61 19.29 46.02 31.32
CA ARG A 61 18.34 46.68 32.22
C ARG A 61 18.52 46.28 33.68
N GLY A 62 19.55 45.51 34.00
CA GLY A 62 19.85 45.10 35.37
C GLY A 62 18.86 44.10 35.97
N THR A 63 18.01 43.47 35.15
CA THR A 63 17.03 42.46 35.60
C THR A 63 17.24 41.10 34.89
N PRO A 64 18.45 40.49 34.94
CA PRO A 64 18.71 39.20 34.29
C PRO A 64 17.94 38.04 34.93
N SER A 65 17.71 38.10 36.25
CA SER A 65 16.99 37.07 37.01
C SER A 65 15.50 36.95 36.63
N GLU A 66 14.90 38.02 36.12
CA GLU A 66 13.49 38.04 35.67
C GLU A 66 13.32 37.59 34.21
N CYS A 67 14.40 37.17 33.53
CA CYS A 67 14.35 36.79 32.13
C CYS A 67 13.79 35.38 31.94
N GLU A 68 12.47 35.26 31.97
CA GLU A 68 11.76 34.00 31.77
C GLU A 68 11.10 33.90 30.39
N TYR A 69 11.11 32.70 29.82
CA TYR A 69 10.38 32.32 28.61
C TYR A 69 9.18 31.47 29.02
N GLY A 70 8.06 31.56 28.30
CA GLY A 70 6.85 30.81 28.62
C GLY A 70 7.11 29.30 28.69
N ASN A 71 6.78 28.67 29.82
CA ASN A 71 7.06 27.25 30.09
C ASN A 71 6.00 26.30 29.47
N SER A 72 5.72 26.39 28.17
CA SER A 72 5.03 25.28 27.49
C SER A 72 6.06 24.24 27.02
N LYS A 73 5.70 22.95 27.04
CA LYS A 73 6.57 21.87 26.51
C LYS A 73 6.93 22.10 25.03
N GLN A 74 6.09 22.81 24.28
CA GLN A 74 6.33 23.23 22.91
C GLN A 74 7.40 24.31 22.81
N ASP A 75 7.38 25.31 23.69
CA ASP A 75 8.36 26.41 23.67
C ASP A 75 9.77 25.94 24.04
N ARG A 76 9.89 24.94 24.93
CA ARG A 76 11.19 24.29 25.23
C ARG A 76 11.74 23.55 24.02
N GLN A 77 10.90 22.86 23.25
CA GLN A 77 11.31 22.17 22.03
C GLN A 77 11.77 23.15 20.94
N PHE A 78 11.13 24.31 20.80
CA PHE A 78 11.56 25.31 19.80
C PHE A 78 12.90 25.98 20.15
N ILE A 79 13.18 26.20 21.44
CA ILE A 79 14.46 26.76 21.89
C ILE A 79 15.59 25.73 21.71
N GLU A 80 15.36 24.46 22.05
CA GLU A 80 16.33 23.38 21.76
C GLU A 80 16.61 23.26 20.25
N GLN A 81 15.57 23.32 19.41
CA GLN A 81 15.74 23.27 17.95
C GLN A 81 16.59 24.42 17.39
N SER A 82 16.46 25.66 17.90
CA SER A 82 17.31 26.76 17.43
C SER A 82 18.79 26.56 17.77
N THR A 83 19.11 26.03 18.95
CA THR A 83 20.51 25.74 19.33
C THR A 83 21.12 24.63 18.49
N VAL A 84 20.33 23.61 18.13
CA VAL A 84 20.77 22.52 17.25
C VAL A 84 21.02 23.03 15.82
N ILE A 85 20.17 23.93 15.31
CA ILE A 85 20.37 24.55 13.99
C ILE A 85 21.64 25.39 13.96
N GLU A 86 21.89 26.22 14.98
CA GLU A 86 23.13 27.02 15.06
C GLU A 86 24.38 26.14 15.11
N ASN A 87 24.37 25.07 15.91
CA ASN A 87 25.48 24.11 15.98
C ASN A 87 25.72 23.39 14.64
N LEU A 88 24.65 23.04 13.90
CA LEU A 88 24.75 22.42 12.59
C LEU A 88 25.29 23.39 11.54
N LEU A 89 24.85 24.65 11.55
CA LEU A 89 25.38 25.68 10.65
C LEU A 89 26.87 25.91 10.90
N GLN A 90 27.30 25.97 12.17
CA GLN A 90 28.71 26.12 12.53
C GLN A 90 29.55 24.89 12.16
N SER A 91 28.98 23.70 12.29
CA SER A 91 29.63 22.45 11.86
C SER A 91 29.78 22.38 10.34
N CYS A 92 28.75 22.80 9.59
CA CYS A 92 28.82 22.91 8.13
C CYS A 92 29.89 23.90 7.67
N GLU A 93 30.03 25.05 8.35
CA GLU A 93 31.06 26.02 8.02
C GLU A 93 32.47 25.48 8.30
N THR A 94 32.65 24.79 9.44
CA THR A 94 33.92 24.14 9.79
C THR A 94 34.30 23.06 8.77
N LEU A 95 33.35 22.21 8.39
CA LEU A 95 33.57 21.15 7.40
C LEU A 95 33.86 21.71 6.00
N LYS A 96 33.26 22.86 5.62
CA LYS A 96 33.61 23.54 4.36
C LYS A 96 35.06 24.03 4.38
N GLN A 97 35.52 24.58 5.51
CA GLN A 97 36.91 25.04 5.65
C GLN A 97 37.90 23.87 5.61
N GLU A 98 37.61 22.76 6.30
CA GLU A 98 38.44 21.54 6.25
C GLU A 98 38.49 20.92 4.85
N LEU A 99 37.36 20.95 4.11
CA LEU A 99 37.29 20.48 2.73
C LEU A 99 38.14 21.37 1.80
N GLU A 100 38.09 22.69 1.97
CA GLU A 100 38.89 23.65 1.20
C GLU A 100 40.40 23.43 1.44
N GLU A 101 40.78 23.21 2.71
CA GLU A 101 42.16 22.92 3.11
C GLU A 101 42.67 21.59 2.54
N THR A 102 41.87 20.53 2.65
CA THR A 102 42.20 19.20 2.09
C THR A 102 42.36 19.26 0.56
N ARG A 103 41.50 20.02 -0.13
CA ARG A 103 41.59 20.20 -1.59
C ARG A 103 42.82 21.00 -2.00
N ARG A 104 43.21 22.01 -1.21
CA ARG A 104 44.47 22.74 -1.40
C ARG A 104 45.68 21.82 -1.28
N GLN A 105 45.71 20.97 -0.26
CA GLN A 105 46.79 19.99 -0.06
C GLN A 105 46.85 18.98 -1.23
N ALA A 106 45.70 18.62 -1.81
CA ALA A 106 45.60 17.74 -2.97
C ALA A 106 45.80 18.43 -4.35
N LYS A 107 46.14 19.73 -4.40
CA LYS A 107 46.30 20.53 -5.64
C LYS A 107 45.09 20.48 -6.59
N LEU A 108 43.87 20.40 -6.04
CA LEU A 108 42.63 20.39 -6.83
C LEU A 108 42.14 21.84 -7.11
N PRO A 109 41.55 22.12 -8.28
CA PRO A 109 41.03 23.46 -8.60
C PRO A 109 39.83 23.84 -7.70
N PRO A 110 39.62 25.15 -7.43
CA PRO A 110 38.55 25.65 -6.56
C PRO A 110 37.17 25.38 -7.16
N VAL A 111 36.20 25.07 -6.30
CA VAL A 111 34.80 24.85 -6.68
C VAL A 111 34.15 26.23 -6.85
N LYS A 112 33.54 26.48 -8.02
CA LYS A 112 32.78 27.71 -8.26
C LYS A 112 31.55 27.75 -7.35
N GLN A 113 31.38 28.83 -6.58
CA GLN A 113 30.14 29.12 -5.86
C GLN A 113 29.00 29.32 -6.87
N GLU A 114 27.92 28.56 -6.75
CA GLU A 114 26.63 28.93 -7.36
C GLU A 114 26.04 30.04 -6.50
N ASP A 115 26.19 31.28 -6.96
CA ASP A 115 25.51 32.45 -6.39
C ASP A 115 23.99 32.25 -6.46
N GLU A 116 23.34 32.53 -5.33
CA GLU A 116 21.91 32.79 -5.27
C GLU A 116 21.54 33.78 -6.38
N THR A 117 20.58 33.42 -7.24
CA THR A 117 19.92 34.41 -8.10
C THR A 117 18.40 34.35 -8.00
N PRO A 118 17.75 35.53 -8.01
CA PRO A 118 16.38 35.74 -7.57
C PRO A 118 15.39 35.55 -8.72
N PHE A 119 14.12 35.31 -8.40
CA PHE A 119 13.02 35.37 -9.38
C PHE A 119 13.02 36.70 -10.17
N PRO A 120 12.72 36.65 -11.47
CA PRO A 120 11.74 37.61 -11.97
C PRO A 120 10.76 37.09 -13.04
N HIS A 121 9.69 37.87 -13.11
CA HIS A 121 8.53 37.85 -13.98
C HIS A 121 8.81 38.17 -15.47
N ASN A 122 8.07 37.47 -16.33
CA ASN A 122 7.34 37.90 -17.55
C ASN A 122 8.04 38.42 -18.84
N VAL A 123 7.41 37.96 -19.95
CA VAL A 123 7.26 38.41 -21.36
C VAL A 123 8.38 38.28 -22.42
N ASP A 124 8.03 37.43 -23.40
CA ASP A 124 8.02 37.62 -24.87
C ASP A 124 9.23 37.31 -25.80
N SER A 125 8.86 36.48 -26.80
CA SER A 125 9.11 36.62 -28.24
C SER A 125 10.26 35.87 -28.95
N PHE A 126 9.83 34.96 -29.84
CA PHE A 126 10.40 34.50 -31.14
C PHE A 126 11.83 33.92 -31.17
N ASP A 127 12.18 32.87 -31.92
CA ASP A 127 11.89 32.65 -33.35
C ASP A 127 12.07 31.17 -33.78
N ALA A 128 11.54 30.87 -34.96
CA ALA A 128 11.45 29.57 -35.61
C ALA A 128 12.65 29.24 -36.52
N GLY A 129 12.80 27.94 -36.82
CA GLY A 129 13.36 27.49 -38.10
C GLY A 129 14.49 26.45 -38.01
N SER A 130 14.21 25.22 -38.43
CA SER A 130 14.77 24.68 -39.67
C SER A 130 14.31 23.24 -39.93
N SER A 131 13.95 23.00 -41.19
CA SER A 131 13.49 21.75 -41.77
C SER A 131 14.63 20.76 -42.07
N GLY A 132 14.30 19.47 -42.06
CA GLY A 132 15.06 18.43 -42.75
C GLY A 132 14.17 17.23 -43.10
N LYS A 133 13.77 17.12 -44.37
CA LYS A 133 13.08 15.95 -44.97
C LYS A 133 14.09 15.03 -45.67
N LEU A 134 13.86 13.72 -45.62
CA LEU A 134 13.89 12.73 -46.75
C LEU A 134 13.66 11.32 -46.13
N GLY A 135 12.98 10.33 -46.72
CA GLY A 135 12.43 10.18 -48.06
C GLY A 135 11.39 9.04 -48.09
N GLN A 136 10.58 9.04 -49.15
CA GLN A 136 9.55 8.05 -49.48
C GLN A 136 10.14 6.86 -50.25
N ARG A 137 9.55 5.67 -50.07
CA ARG A 137 9.52 4.59 -51.07
C ARG A 137 8.08 4.11 -51.29
N ARG A 138 7.70 3.98 -52.57
CA ARG A 138 6.41 3.52 -53.13
C ARG A 138 6.37 1.99 -53.28
N ALA A 139 5.18 1.40 -53.18
CA ALA A 139 4.63 0.24 -53.92
C ALA A 139 3.28 -0.14 -53.26
N LEU A 140 2.22 -0.69 -53.88
CA LEU A 140 1.72 -0.88 -55.24
C LEU A 140 0.20 -1.16 -55.07
N VAL A 141 -0.59 -0.91 -56.11
CA VAL A 141 -2.07 -0.96 -56.16
C VAL A 141 -2.60 -2.41 -56.28
N HIS A 142 -3.76 -2.72 -55.69
CA HIS A 142 -4.75 -3.66 -56.24
C HIS A 142 -6.19 -3.31 -55.78
N SER A 143 -7.13 -3.53 -56.69
CA SER A 143 -8.53 -3.05 -56.74
C SER A 143 -9.54 -4.10 -56.25
N GLY A 144 -10.75 -3.69 -55.84
CA GLY A 144 -11.86 -4.61 -55.54
C GLY A 144 -13.12 -3.99 -54.90
N THR A 145 -14.01 -3.51 -55.75
CA THR A 145 -15.51 -3.44 -55.71
C THR A 145 -16.32 -3.46 -54.39
N GLN A 146 -17.30 -2.53 -54.36
CA GLN A 146 -18.39 -2.30 -53.38
C GLN A 146 -19.51 -3.35 -53.42
N THR A 147 -20.24 -3.53 -52.30
CA THR A 147 -21.72 -3.58 -52.24
C THR A 147 -22.24 -3.18 -50.84
N ASP A 148 -23.28 -2.35 -50.82
CA ASP A 148 -24.01 -1.81 -49.67
C ASP A 148 -25.05 -2.79 -49.10
N SER A 149 -25.35 -2.67 -47.80
CA SER A 149 -26.68 -2.91 -47.20
C SER A 149 -26.78 -2.32 -45.79
N GLN A 150 -27.80 -1.49 -45.56
CA GLN A 150 -28.09 -0.74 -44.33
C GLN A 150 -28.94 -1.55 -43.33
N SER A 151 -28.73 -1.37 -42.02
CA SER A 151 -29.83 -1.22 -41.02
C SER A 151 -29.32 -0.84 -39.62
N HIS A 152 -30.21 -0.15 -38.90
CA HIS A 152 -30.10 0.73 -37.72
C HIS A 152 -29.64 0.14 -36.37
N SER A 153 -28.98 0.97 -35.53
CA SER A 153 -29.15 1.01 -34.05
C SER A 153 -28.46 2.22 -33.35
N LEU A 154 -28.99 2.56 -32.17
CA LEU A 154 -28.86 3.70 -31.23
C LEU A 154 -27.43 4.01 -30.66
N PRO A 155 -27.20 5.12 -29.90
CA PRO A 155 -25.94 5.86 -29.89
C PRO A 155 -24.81 5.18 -29.10
N SER A 156 -23.63 5.15 -29.70
CA SER A 156 -22.47 4.40 -29.23
C SER A 156 -21.50 5.21 -28.34
N SER A 157 -20.91 4.48 -27.39
CA SER A 157 -19.84 4.86 -26.47
C SER A 157 -18.58 5.40 -27.21
N PRO A 158 -17.67 6.18 -26.56
CA PRO A 158 -16.53 6.84 -27.22
C PRO A 158 -15.50 5.92 -27.91
N ALA A 159 -15.70 4.61 -27.86
CA ALA A 159 -14.87 3.60 -28.49
C ALA A 159 -15.12 3.42 -30.01
N THR A 160 -16.08 4.12 -30.61
CA THR A 160 -16.43 3.95 -32.04
C THR A 160 -15.60 4.81 -33.01
N ILE A 161 -14.66 5.64 -32.53
CA ILE A 161 -13.90 6.56 -33.41
C ILE A 161 -12.94 5.84 -34.36
N LEU A 162 -12.62 4.55 -34.17
CA LEU A 162 -11.57 3.89 -34.95
C LEU A 162 -12.01 3.04 -36.17
N ARG A 163 -13.24 3.22 -36.69
CA ARG A 163 -13.67 2.51 -37.90
C ARG A 163 -14.51 3.38 -38.85
N LYS A 164 -13.90 4.42 -39.42
CA LYS A 164 -14.12 4.90 -40.81
C LYS A 164 -13.26 6.15 -41.05
N ALA A 165 -12.03 5.95 -41.51
CA ALA A 165 -11.24 7.03 -42.11
C ALA A 165 -11.01 6.67 -43.59
N SER A 166 -11.88 7.18 -44.46
CA SER A 166 -11.83 6.96 -45.91
C SER A 166 -11.19 8.15 -46.65
N SER A 167 -10.29 8.90 -46.00
CA SER A 167 -9.50 9.96 -46.64
C SER A 167 -8.19 10.22 -45.88
N PRO A 168 -7.07 10.49 -46.58
CA PRO A 168 -5.81 10.94 -45.97
C PRO A 168 -5.94 12.23 -45.14
N GLN A 169 -6.96 13.05 -45.41
CA GLN A 169 -7.24 14.28 -44.66
C GLN A 169 -7.93 13.99 -43.32
N ASP A 170 -8.74 12.94 -43.22
CA ASP A 170 -9.37 12.51 -41.96
C ASP A 170 -8.35 11.91 -41.01
N LEU A 171 -7.38 11.13 -41.53
CA LEU A 171 -6.24 10.64 -40.75
C LEU A 171 -5.34 11.77 -40.24
N GLN A 172 -5.20 12.88 -40.99
CA GLN A 172 -4.45 14.06 -40.54
C GLN A 172 -5.25 14.88 -39.52
N LYS A 173 -6.58 14.92 -39.63
CA LYS A 173 -7.48 15.58 -38.69
C LYS A 173 -7.59 14.79 -37.38
N GLU A 174 -7.67 13.47 -37.45
CA GLU A 174 -7.56 12.55 -36.31
C GLU A 174 -6.18 12.60 -35.67
N LYS A 175 -5.10 12.65 -36.46
CA LYS A 175 -3.73 12.84 -35.94
C LYS A 175 -3.55 14.21 -35.27
N LYS A 176 -4.18 15.27 -35.78
CA LYS A 176 -4.25 16.59 -35.12
C LYS A 176 -5.06 16.53 -33.83
N ASN A 177 -6.20 15.83 -33.81
CA ASN A 177 -7.01 15.62 -32.61
C ASN A 177 -6.27 14.78 -31.55
N LEU A 178 -5.49 13.77 -31.97
CA LEU A 178 -4.61 12.94 -31.14
C LEU A 178 -3.31 13.67 -30.71
N SER A 179 -3.07 14.88 -31.22
CA SER A 179 -1.96 15.75 -30.82
C SER A 179 -2.43 16.90 -29.91
N ASP A 180 -3.73 16.98 -29.59
CA ASP A 180 -4.27 17.98 -28.68
C ASP A 180 -3.83 17.65 -27.24
N PRO A 181 -3.03 18.51 -26.59
CA PRO A 181 -2.59 18.31 -25.21
C PRO A 181 -3.77 18.24 -24.23
N THR A 182 -4.90 18.89 -24.54
CA THR A 182 -6.11 18.90 -23.72
C THR A 182 -6.78 17.53 -23.75
N LEU A 183 -6.97 16.96 -24.95
CA LEU A 183 -7.52 15.62 -25.12
C LEU A 183 -6.59 14.56 -24.49
N ALA A 184 -5.28 14.68 -24.69
CA ALA A 184 -4.30 13.78 -24.09
C ALA A 184 -4.38 13.79 -22.55
N ARG A 185 -4.53 14.99 -21.94
CA ARG A 185 -4.72 15.13 -20.50
C ARG A 185 -6.03 14.51 -20.02
N ALA A 186 -7.14 14.75 -20.73
CA ALA A 186 -8.44 14.16 -20.39
C ALA A 186 -8.41 12.62 -20.44
N LEU A 187 -7.72 12.04 -21.44
CA LEU A 187 -7.53 10.59 -21.56
C LEU A 187 -6.71 10.02 -20.40
N ILE A 188 -5.64 10.70 -19.99
CA ILE A 188 -4.82 10.29 -18.84
C ILE A 188 -5.66 10.29 -17.56
N GLU A 189 -6.45 11.33 -17.31
CA GLU A 189 -7.33 11.38 -16.14
C GLU A 189 -8.37 10.25 -16.12
N LEU A 190 -8.92 9.88 -17.28
CA LEU A 190 -9.80 8.72 -17.41
C LEU A 190 -9.07 7.41 -17.06
N PHE A 191 -7.82 7.24 -17.50
CA PHE A 191 -7.03 6.06 -17.14
C PHE A 191 -6.68 6.02 -15.66
N VAL A 192 -6.37 7.17 -15.05
CA VAL A 192 -6.11 7.28 -13.61
C VAL A 192 -7.36 6.91 -12.81
N GLU A 193 -8.55 7.42 -13.18
CA GLU A 193 -9.80 7.04 -12.52
C GLU A 193 -10.08 5.54 -12.66
N ARG A 194 -9.79 4.95 -13.84
CA ARG A 194 -9.96 3.50 -14.05
C ARG A 194 -9.01 2.67 -13.18
N LEU A 195 -7.76 3.11 -13.03
CA LEU A 195 -6.78 2.49 -12.12
C LEU A 195 -7.28 2.57 -10.67
N ILE A 196 -7.76 3.73 -10.22
CA ILE A 196 -8.28 3.93 -8.87
C ILE A 196 -9.48 3.00 -8.63
N ARG A 197 -10.41 2.88 -9.56
CA ARG A 197 -11.57 1.98 -9.39
C ARG A 197 -11.17 0.51 -9.26
N GLU A 198 -10.08 0.11 -9.92
CA GLU A 198 -9.60 -1.28 -9.91
C GLU A 198 -8.94 -1.68 -8.58
N PHE A 199 -8.22 -0.74 -7.95
CA PHE A 199 -7.45 -0.98 -6.71
C PHE A 199 -8.07 -0.38 -5.45
N SER A 200 -9.04 0.52 -5.62
CA SER A 200 -9.80 1.21 -4.57
C SER A 200 -11.30 1.26 -4.90
N PRO A 201 -11.95 0.08 -5.09
CA PRO A 201 -13.39 0.02 -5.35
C PRO A 201 -14.20 0.64 -4.21
N ALA A 202 -15.43 1.06 -4.52
CA ALA A 202 -16.40 1.49 -3.51
C ALA A 202 -16.72 0.35 -2.53
N ASN A 203 -17.22 0.68 -1.34
CA ASN A 203 -17.56 -0.28 -0.28
C ASN A 203 -16.36 -1.09 0.26
N ALA A 204 -15.21 -0.43 0.40
CA ALA A 204 -13.95 -1.02 0.86
C ALA A 204 -14.05 -1.83 2.16
N SER A 205 -14.99 -1.50 3.07
CA SER A 205 -15.24 -2.23 4.31
C SER A 205 -15.55 -3.71 4.08
N ASN A 206 -16.29 -4.03 3.00
CA ASN A 206 -16.71 -5.40 2.70
C ASN A 206 -15.57 -6.29 2.22
N PHE A 207 -14.41 -5.68 1.92
CA PHE A 207 -13.22 -6.36 1.43
C PHE A 207 -12.07 -6.32 2.45
N GLY A 208 -12.27 -5.80 3.66
CA GLY A 208 -11.17 -5.60 4.62
C GLY A 208 -10.29 -4.38 4.31
N GLY A 209 -10.90 -3.32 3.81
CA GLY A 209 -10.22 -2.07 3.47
C GLY A 209 -9.61 -2.08 2.06
N THR A 210 -9.35 -0.89 1.54
CA THR A 210 -8.59 -0.66 0.31
C THR A 210 -7.79 0.62 0.47
N ILE A 211 -6.63 0.65 -0.19
CA ILE A 211 -5.75 1.83 -0.17
C ILE A 211 -6.55 3.03 -0.66
N ARG A 212 -6.46 4.17 0.01
CA ARG A 212 -7.15 5.41 -0.39
C ARG A 212 -6.46 6.09 -1.59
N LEU A 213 -6.34 5.38 -2.73
CA LEU A 213 -5.70 5.90 -3.94
C LEU A 213 -6.38 7.15 -4.48
N ARG A 214 -7.69 7.32 -4.25
CA ARG A 214 -8.40 8.56 -4.61
C ARG A 214 -7.83 9.77 -3.86
N GLN A 215 -7.64 9.65 -2.55
CA GLN A 215 -7.01 10.69 -1.74
C GLN A 215 -5.54 10.93 -2.16
N ALA A 216 -4.81 9.87 -2.49
CA ALA A 216 -3.46 10.00 -3.03
C ALA A 216 -3.43 10.71 -4.40
N ALA A 217 -4.44 10.49 -5.24
CA ALA A 217 -4.54 11.12 -6.55
C ALA A 217 -4.77 12.63 -6.47
N ASP A 218 -5.46 13.11 -5.42
CA ASP A 218 -5.64 14.55 -5.17
C ASP A 218 -4.31 15.25 -4.85
N MET A 219 -3.35 14.51 -4.29
CA MET A 219 -2.01 15.04 -3.98
C MET A 219 -1.13 15.27 -5.22
N ARG A 220 -1.53 14.77 -6.41
CA ARG A 220 -0.78 14.95 -7.67
C ARG A 220 -0.56 16.41 -8.03
N VAL A 221 -1.48 17.30 -7.64
CA VAL A 221 -1.38 18.75 -7.88
C VAL A 221 -0.13 19.35 -7.22
N PHE A 222 0.32 18.76 -6.10
CA PHE A 222 1.42 19.27 -5.29
C PHE A 222 2.72 18.45 -5.43
N SER A 223 2.67 17.25 -6.03
CA SER A 223 3.84 16.39 -6.21
C SER A 223 3.98 15.94 -7.67
N PRO A 224 4.95 16.51 -8.43
CA PRO A 224 5.23 16.10 -9.80
C PRO A 224 5.67 14.63 -9.90
N MET A 225 6.37 14.11 -8.89
CA MET A 225 6.77 12.71 -8.82
C MET A 225 5.55 11.81 -8.73
N LEU A 226 4.60 12.15 -7.85
CA LEU A 226 3.36 11.40 -7.68
C LEU A 226 2.47 11.49 -8.93
N CYS A 227 2.39 12.68 -9.55
CA CYS A 227 1.70 12.86 -10.82
C CYS A 227 2.25 11.90 -11.89
N ASN A 228 3.55 11.93 -12.15
CA ASN A 228 4.20 11.04 -13.11
C ASN A 228 3.99 9.56 -12.78
N ALA A 229 3.97 9.20 -11.49
CA ALA A 229 3.76 7.82 -11.05
C ALA A 229 2.33 7.31 -11.34
N PHE A 230 1.32 8.13 -11.07
CA PHE A 230 -0.06 7.79 -11.41
C PHE A 230 -0.25 7.65 -12.91
N GLU A 231 0.32 8.56 -13.71
CA GLU A 231 0.22 8.50 -15.16
C GLU A 231 0.94 7.25 -15.72
N ALA A 232 2.14 6.94 -15.20
CA ALA A 232 2.87 5.73 -15.57
C ALA A 232 2.05 4.47 -15.24
N ALA A 233 1.52 4.38 -14.00
CA ALA A 233 0.69 3.26 -13.56
C ALA A 233 -0.58 3.11 -14.40
N SER A 234 -1.28 4.23 -14.66
CA SER A 234 -2.52 4.20 -15.43
C SER A 234 -2.30 3.81 -16.89
N LEU A 235 -1.20 4.28 -17.51
CA LEU A 235 -0.86 3.94 -18.90
C LEU A 235 -0.40 2.49 -19.02
N THR A 236 0.42 1.99 -18.08
CA THR A 236 0.82 0.58 -18.05
C THR A 236 -0.40 -0.32 -17.86
N PHE A 237 -1.29 0.01 -16.92
CA PHE A 237 -2.54 -0.71 -16.71
C PHE A 237 -3.44 -0.72 -17.94
N ALA A 238 -3.72 0.46 -18.52
CA ALA A 238 -4.58 0.57 -19.70
C ALA A 238 -3.97 -0.14 -20.92
N GLY A 239 -2.66 -0.01 -21.13
CA GLY A 239 -1.92 -0.69 -22.18
C GLY A 239 -2.03 -2.21 -22.06
N SER A 240 -1.78 -2.75 -20.87
CA SER A 240 -1.87 -4.19 -20.60
C SER A 240 -3.29 -4.72 -20.82
N ARG A 241 -4.32 -4.05 -20.28
CA ARG A 241 -5.72 -4.51 -20.41
C ARG A 241 -6.26 -4.45 -21.84
N GLN A 242 -5.80 -3.48 -22.62
CA GLN A 242 -6.23 -3.30 -24.01
C GLN A 242 -5.29 -3.97 -25.02
N GLN A 243 -4.22 -4.62 -24.55
CA GLN A 243 -3.14 -5.14 -25.40
C GLN A 243 -2.58 -4.07 -26.35
N ASN A 244 -2.49 -2.82 -25.88
CA ASN A 244 -2.05 -1.68 -26.67
C ASN A 244 -0.58 -1.35 -26.38
N ARG A 245 0.30 -1.86 -27.26
CA ARG A 245 1.75 -1.70 -27.17
C ARG A 245 2.22 -0.24 -27.17
N SER A 246 1.48 0.67 -27.82
CA SER A 246 1.82 2.10 -27.81
C SER A 246 1.68 2.70 -26.41
N LEU A 247 0.56 2.42 -25.73
CA LEU A 247 0.35 2.85 -24.35
C LEU A 247 1.36 2.23 -23.39
N GLU A 248 1.71 0.96 -23.58
CA GLU A 248 2.75 0.29 -22.78
C GLU A 248 4.13 0.95 -22.94
N MET A 249 4.52 1.32 -24.17
CA MET A 249 5.78 2.02 -24.42
C MET A 249 5.82 3.40 -23.74
N VAL A 250 4.74 4.17 -23.83
CA VAL A 250 4.64 5.48 -23.17
C VAL A 250 4.65 5.32 -21.65
N GLY A 251 3.87 4.38 -21.11
CA GLY A 251 3.85 4.05 -19.69
C GLY A 251 5.23 3.63 -19.19
N HIS A 252 5.96 2.82 -19.95
CA HIS A 252 7.32 2.41 -19.63
C HIS A 252 8.31 3.59 -19.59
N ALA A 253 8.27 4.48 -20.58
CA ALA A 253 9.13 5.66 -20.60
C ALA A 253 8.88 6.57 -19.38
N ARG A 254 7.62 6.75 -18.98
CA ARG A 254 7.26 7.49 -17.77
C ARG A 254 7.70 6.77 -16.50
N TYR A 255 7.54 5.46 -16.44
CA TYR A 255 7.97 4.67 -15.29
C TYR A 255 9.49 4.76 -15.04
N ILE A 256 10.31 4.72 -16.09
CA ILE A 256 11.77 4.96 -15.96
C ILE A 256 12.04 6.33 -15.32
N ARG A 257 11.30 7.37 -15.73
CA ARG A 257 11.42 8.72 -15.13
C ARG A 257 11.02 8.71 -13.65
N VAL A 258 9.93 8.02 -13.30
CA VAL A 258 9.46 7.87 -11.92
C VAL A 258 10.51 7.19 -11.05
N LEU A 259 11.14 6.11 -11.54
CA LEU A 259 12.20 5.43 -10.80
C LEU A 259 13.40 6.34 -10.51
N ARG A 260 13.82 7.18 -11.47
CA ARG A 260 14.88 8.18 -11.24
C ARG A 260 14.47 9.25 -10.24
N GLN A 261 13.23 9.73 -10.30
CA GLN A 261 12.70 10.71 -9.35
C GLN A 261 12.61 10.13 -7.93
N LEU A 262 12.10 8.90 -7.80
CA LEU A 262 12.06 8.19 -6.52
C LEU A 262 13.47 8.00 -5.96
N GLN A 263 14.41 7.53 -6.77
CA GLN A 263 15.81 7.36 -6.36
C GLN A 263 16.41 8.68 -5.84
N SER A 264 16.21 9.79 -6.58
CA SER A 264 16.66 11.11 -6.13
C SER A 264 16.01 11.54 -4.81
N ALA A 265 14.70 11.29 -4.64
CA ALA A 265 14.00 11.59 -3.39
C ALA A 265 14.54 10.77 -2.21
N LEU A 266 14.86 9.50 -2.44
CA LEU A 266 15.39 8.60 -1.42
C LEU A 266 16.78 9.00 -0.90
N TYR A 267 17.60 9.69 -1.71
CA TYR A 267 18.89 10.23 -1.26
C TYR A 267 18.79 11.44 -0.33
N HIS A 268 17.61 12.06 -0.21
CA HIS A 268 17.38 13.20 0.67
C HIS A 268 16.64 12.77 1.94
N PRO A 269 17.19 13.05 3.14
CA PRO A 269 16.57 12.64 4.41
C PRO A 269 15.10 13.07 4.54
N GLU A 270 14.76 14.30 4.20
CA GLU A 270 13.37 14.79 4.33
C GLU A 270 12.44 14.22 3.26
N LYS A 271 12.88 14.15 2.00
CA LYS A 271 12.05 13.69 0.88
C LYS A 271 11.77 12.19 0.94
N SER A 272 12.73 11.39 1.42
CA SER A 272 12.51 9.96 1.67
C SER A 272 11.37 9.74 2.67
N GLN A 273 11.21 10.65 3.64
CA GLN A 273 10.15 10.59 4.64
C GLN A 273 8.82 11.19 4.15
N ALA A 274 8.70 11.66 2.90
CA ALA A 274 7.45 12.22 2.39
C ALA A 274 6.41 11.13 2.05
N THR A 275 5.12 11.45 2.13
CA THR A 275 4.00 10.52 1.84
C THR A 275 4.00 10.04 0.39
N ASP A 276 4.37 10.93 -0.52
CA ASP A 276 4.44 10.62 -1.95
C ASP A 276 5.52 9.58 -2.25
N ALA A 277 6.67 9.58 -1.55
CA ALA A 277 7.69 8.54 -1.72
C ALA A 277 7.12 7.14 -1.49
N LEU A 278 6.43 6.91 -0.36
CA LEU A 278 5.81 5.61 -0.07
C LEU A 278 4.67 5.26 -1.03
N THR A 279 3.89 6.27 -1.44
CA THR A 279 2.82 6.10 -2.43
C THR A 279 3.36 5.74 -3.82
N VAL A 280 4.50 6.31 -4.21
CA VAL A 280 5.16 6.00 -5.48
C VAL A 280 5.75 4.60 -5.47
N VAL A 281 6.26 4.11 -4.33
CA VAL A 281 6.65 2.69 -4.19
C VAL A 281 5.45 1.77 -4.41
N LEU A 282 4.29 2.07 -3.82
CA LEU A 282 3.04 1.34 -4.08
C LEU A 282 2.67 1.35 -5.58
N LEU A 283 2.67 2.52 -6.23
CA LEU A 283 2.36 2.63 -7.66
C LEU A 283 3.38 1.87 -8.52
N SER A 284 4.64 1.82 -8.09
CA SER A 284 5.68 1.02 -8.75
C SER A 284 5.41 -0.48 -8.61
N THR A 285 4.95 -0.94 -7.45
CA THR A 285 4.47 -2.31 -7.26
C THR A 285 3.30 -2.64 -8.19
N ILE A 286 2.33 -1.72 -8.31
CA ILE A 286 1.19 -1.89 -9.23
C ILE A 286 1.69 -1.99 -10.68
N ILE A 287 2.61 -1.10 -11.11
CA ILE A 287 3.20 -1.14 -12.45
C ILE A 287 3.86 -2.50 -12.72
N GLU A 288 4.66 -3.01 -11.77
CA GLU A 288 5.35 -4.30 -11.94
C GLU A 288 4.41 -5.50 -11.94
N ALA A 289 3.24 -5.39 -11.29
CA ALA A 289 2.22 -6.44 -11.34
C ALA A 289 1.63 -6.66 -12.75
N PHE A 290 1.68 -5.64 -13.62
CA PHE A 290 1.28 -5.75 -15.02
C PHE A 290 2.47 -5.92 -15.97
N LYS A 291 3.57 -5.21 -15.72
CA LYS A 291 4.73 -5.18 -16.62
C LYS A 291 5.64 -6.40 -16.47
N GLN A 292 5.77 -6.94 -15.26
CA GLN A 292 6.66 -8.05 -14.93
C GLN A 292 8.09 -7.88 -15.46
N SER A 293 8.71 -6.71 -15.20
CA SER A 293 10.01 -6.37 -15.79
C SER A 293 11.13 -7.33 -15.43
N SER A 294 11.02 -7.97 -14.26
CA SER A 294 11.89 -9.07 -13.80
C SER A 294 11.08 -9.98 -12.87
N LYS A 295 11.66 -11.14 -12.50
CA LYS A 295 11.02 -12.06 -11.55
C LYS A 295 10.80 -11.38 -10.19
N ASP A 296 11.82 -10.70 -9.66
CA ASP A 296 11.79 -10.16 -8.30
C ASP A 296 11.33 -8.69 -8.21
N SER A 297 10.86 -8.10 -9.31
CA SER A 297 10.56 -6.64 -9.34
C SER A 297 9.54 -6.23 -8.28
N ILE A 298 8.47 -7.01 -8.12
CA ILE A 298 7.42 -6.76 -7.13
C ILE A 298 8.00 -6.88 -5.72
N LEU A 299 8.74 -7.95 -5.47
CA LEU A 299 9.38 -8.20 -4.18
C LEU A 299 10.35 -7.07 -3.80
N LYS A 300 11.17 -6.59 -4.75
CA LYS A 300 12.08 -5.46 -4.53
C LYS A 300 11.35 -4.19 -4.08
N HIS A 301 10.21 -3.86 -4.70
CA HIS A 301 9.39 -2.71 -4.27
C HIS A 301 8.72 -2.96 -2.92
N GLN A 302 8.25 -4.18 -2.65
CA GLN A 302 7.70 -4.55 -1.33
C GLN A 302 8.75 -4.37 -0.22
N LEU A 303 9.98 -4.84 -0.44
CA LEU A 303 11.08 -4.70 0.52
C LEU A 303 11.56 -3.26 0.69
N GLY A 304 11.69 -2.52 -0.41
CA GLY A 304 12.01 -1.09 -0.35
C GLY A 304 10.93 -0.31 0.40
N GLY A 305 9.65 -0.63 0.15
CA GLY A 305 8.51 -0.06 0.87
C GLY A 305 8.52 -0.40 2.35
N LEU A 306 8.86 -1.65 2.71
CA LEU A 306 8.98 -2.10 4.10
C LEU A 306 10.11 -1.38 4.84
N GLN A 307 11.28 -1.22 4.21
CA GLN A 307 12.39 -0.43 4.79
C GLN A 307 12.00 1.04 4.96
N LEU A 308 11.35 1.62 3.96
CA LEU A 308 10.87 3.01 4.04
C LEU A 308 9.85 3.17 5.17
N LEU A 309 8.90 2.24 5.29
CA LEU A 309 7.93 2.20 6.38
C LEU A 309 8.62 2.15 7.75
N GLN A 310 9.64 1.30 7.92
CA GLN A 310 10.40 1.20 9.16
C GLN A 310 11.01 2.55 9.56
N SER A 311 11.63 3.25 8.61
CA SER A 311 12.29 4.53 8.85
C SER A 311 11.33 5.65 9.27
N ARG A 312 10.04 5.55 8.91
CA ARG A 312 9.01 6.58 9.16
C ARG A 312 8.44 6.54 10.58
N THR A 313 8.75 5.48 11.34
CA THR A 313 8.18 5.16 12.66
C THR A 313 6.66 4.91 12.63
N PRO A 314 6.10 4.11 13.55
CA PRO A 314 4.66 3.84 13.53
C PRO A 314 3.81 5.08 13.88
N TYR A 315 4.38 6.10 14.53
CA TYR A 315 3.68 7.33 14.91
C TYR A 315 3.13 8.10 13.71
N ARG A 316 3.84 8.04 12.56
CA ARG A 316 3.44 8.70 11.31
C ARG A 316 2.24 8.02 10.63
N HIS A 317 1.99 6.75 10.97
CA HIS A 317 0.93 5.91 10.39
C HIS A 317 -0.33 5.83 11.27
N ARG A 318 -0.50 6.79 12.17
CA ARG A 318 -1.79 7.12 12.79
C ARG A 318 -2.43 8.15 11.88
N TYR A 319 -3.69 8.12 11.53
CA TYR A 319 -4.36 9.14 10.71
C TYR A 319 -4.11 9.10 9.18
N GLY A 320 -5.15 9.53 8.47
CA GLY A 320 -5.11 9.89 7.06
C GLY A 320 -4.62 8.80 6.11
N LEU A 321 -3.99 9.24 5.02
CA LEU A 321 -3.46 8.39 3.97
C LEU A 321 -2.32 7.49 4.48
N GLU A 322 -1.48 7.98 5.39
CA GLU A 322 -0.38 7.20 5.97
C GLU A 322 -0.86 5.96 6.72
N ARG A 323 -1.93 6.09 7.52
CA ARG A 323 -2.57 4.95 8.18
C ARG A 323 -3.15 3.99 7.15
N SER A 324 -3.84 4.47 6.13
CA SER A 324 -4.38 3.61 5.05
C SER A 324 -3.26 2.84 4.35
N LEU A 325 -2.17 3.51 3.95
CA LEU A 325 -1.00 2.83 3.36
C LEU A 325 -0.48 1.72 4.26
N PHE A 326 -0.36 1.96 5.57
CA PHE A 326 0.05 0.93 6.51
C PHE A 326 -0.93 -0.24 6.57
N VAL A 327 -2.21 0.04 6.87
CA VAL A 327 -3.27 -0.95 7.08
C VAL A 327 -3.43 -1.83 5.84
N ASP A 328 -3.59 -1.21 4.68
CA ASP A 328 -3.94 -1.91 3.45
C ASP A 328 -2.75 -2.66 2.83
N LEU A 329 -1.51 -2.22 3.07
CA LEU A 329 -0.30 -2.92 2.59
C LEU A 329 0.26 -3.93 3.59
N ARG A 330 -0.18 -3.88 4.86
CA ARG A 330 0.30 -4.78 5.91
C ARG A 330 0.23 -6.24 5.51
N LEU A 331 -0.87 -6.64 4.86
CA LEU A 331 -1.06 -7.99 4.34
C LEU A 331 0.12 -8.46 3.46
N TYR A 332 0.51 -7.62 2.50
CA TYR A 332 1.57 -7.92 1.54
C TYR A 332 2.96 -7.93 2.17
N TRP A 333 3.22 -7.04 3.13
CA TRP A 333 4.51 -7.02 3.84
C TRP A 333 4.68 -8.19 4.79
N VAL A 334 3.61 -8.61 5.48
CA VAL A 334 3.64 -9.80 6.33
C VAL A 334 3.90 -11.04 5.49
N THR A 335 3.19 -11.22 4.37
CA THR A 335 3.42 -12.38 3.49
C THR A 335 4.78 -12.37 2.82
N ALA A 336 5.30 -11.20 2.43
CA ALA A 336 6.66 -11.07 1.91
C ALA A 336 7.71 -11.48 2.97
N ALA A 337 7.53 -11.09 4.23
CA ALA A 337 8.43 -11.50 5.31
C ALA A 337 8.38 -13.02 5.57
N ILE A 338 7.18 -13.61 5.50
CA ILE A 338 6.98 -15.08 5.63
C ILE A 338 7.66 -15.81 4.48
N ALA A 339 7.42 -15.38 3.24
CA ALA A 339 8.04 -15.93 2.05
C ALA A 339 9.57 -15.94 2.15
N LEU A 340 10.14 -14.80 2.56
CA LEU A 340 11.57 -14.64 2.76
C LEU A 340 12.13 -15.32 3.99
N ARG A 341 11.26 -15.80 4.89
CA ARG A 341 11.62 -16.43 6.17
C ARG A 341 12.55 -15.54 7.00
N LYS A 342 12.28 -14.23 7.02
CA LYS A 342 13.09 -13.24 7.74
C LYS A 342 12.25 -12.48 8.77
N PRO A 343 12.72 -12.32 10.02
CA PRO A 343 12.02 -11.54 11.04
C PRO A 343 11.63 -10.15 10.54
N THR A 344 10.47 -9.66 10.99
CA THR A 344 9.95 -8.36 10.58
C THR A 344 9.70 -7.45 11.78
N PHE A 345 10.02 -6.15 11.65
CA PHE A 345 9.74 -5.16 12.70
C PHE A 345 8.25 -4.98 12.95
N LEU A 346 7.39 -5.45 12.04
CA LEU A 346 5.93 -5.45 12.19
C LEU A 346 5.45 -6.27 13.40
N ALA A 347 6.29 -7.18 13.92
CA ALA A 347 6.05 -7.93 15.16
C ALA A 347 6.27 -7.09 16.43
N SER A 348 6.95 -5.94 16.33
CA SER A 348 7.21 -5.10 17.51
C SER A 348 5.91 -4.50 18.06
N ARG A 349 5.87 -4.36 19.39
CA ARG A 349 4.71 -3.83 20.12
C ARG A 349 4.24 -2.48 19.58
N GLU A 350 5.15 -1.61 19.19
CA GLU A 350 4.80 -0.29 18.67
C GLU A 350 4.03 -0.38 17.35
N TRP A 351 4.47 -1.23 16.41
CA TRP A 351 3.78 -1.42 15.13
C TRP A 351 2.47 -2.18 15.26
N LEU A 352 2.33 -3.03 16.28
CA LEU A 352 1.08 -3.69 16.62
C LEU A 352 0.06 -2.74 17.27
N THR A 353 0.47 -1.63 17.87
CA THR A 353 -0.43 -0.81 18.71
C THR A 353 -0.60 0.61 18.20
N VAL A 354 0.50 1.34 17.97
CA VAL A 354 0.51 2.77 17.72
C VAL A 354 -0.34 3.19 16.53
N PRO A 355 -0.29 2.54 15.35
CA PRO A 355 -1.12 2.92 14.20
C PRO A 355 -2.64 2.86 14.48
N TRP A 356 -3.04 2.04 15.45
CA TRP A 356 -4.43 1.74 15.83
C TRP A 356 -4.95 2.59 17.00
N LEU A 357 -4.16 3.53 17.51
CA LEU A 357 -4.57 4.42 18.61
C LEU A 357 -5.41 5.62 18.12
N GLY A 358 -6.17 6.20 19.04
CA GLY A 358 -6.92 7.45 18.84
C GLY A 358 -8.24 7.25 18.10
N ASP A 359 -8.43 7.95 17.00
CA ASP A 359 -9.62 7.91 16.14
C ASP A 359 -9.67 6.71 15.17
N SER A 360 -8.76 5.74 15.34
CA SER A 360 -8.70 4.58 14.45
C SER A 360 -9.93 3.69 14.64
N ALA A 361 -10.41 3.13 13.53
CA ALA A 361 -11.26 1.96 13.62
C ALA A 361 -10.51 0.83 14.35
N PRO A 362 -11.23 -0.01 15.12
CA PRO A 362 -10.63 -1.18 15.74
C PRO A 362 -10.11 -2.14 14.66
N LYS A 363 -9.12 -2.95 15.01
CA LYS A 363 -8.65 -4.03 14.13
C LYS A 363 -9.81 -4.96 13.78
N ASP A 364 -10.03 -5.12 12.48
CA ASP A 364 -10.92 -6.14 11.96
C ASP A 364 -10.32 -7.55 12.14
N ILE A 365 -11.09 -8.54 11.72
CA ILE A 365 -10.73 -9.96 11.84
C ILE A 365 -9.43 -10.31 11.09
N LEU A 366 -9.18 -9.68 9.94
CA LEU A 366 -7.97 -9.90 9.13
C LEU A 366 -6.74 -9.36 9.86
N HIS A 367 -6.81 -8.12 10.36
CA HIS A 367 -5.67 -7.54 11.07
C HIS A 367 -5.36 -8.24 12.40
N ARG A 368 -6.35 -8.88 13.02
CA ARG A 368 -6.13 -9.74 14.20
C ARG A 368 -5.38 -11.03 13.87
N VAL A 369 -5.69 -11.69 12.75
CA VAL A 369 -4.88 -12.87 12.34
C VAL A 369 -3.48 -12.45 11.88
N LEU A 370 -3.34 -11.27 11.26
CA LEU A 370 -2.04 -10.72 10.89
C LEU A 370 -1.17 -10.34 12.10
N ASP A 371 -1.76 -9.98 13.24
CA ASP A 371 -1.01 -9.79 14.50
C ASP A 371 -0.39 -11.10 14.99
N ILE A 372 -0.90 -12.26 14.59
CA ILE A 372 -0.29 -13.57 14.86
C ILE A 372 0.72 -13.91 13.77
N ALA A 373 0.38 -13.64 12.50
CA ALA A 373 1.21 -13.98 11.36
C ALA A 373 2.58 -13.25 11.34
N VAL A 374 2.72 -12.10 11.99
CA VAL A 374 4.00 -11.37 12.10
C VAL A 374 5.09 -12.14 12.86
N ASP A 375 4.72 -13.15 13.67
CA ASP A 375 5.68 -13.96 14.44
C ASP A 375 6.24 -15.14 13.62
N ILE A 376 5.51 -15.56 12.57
CA ILE A 376 5.88 -16.69 11.69
C ILE A 376 7.23 -16.49 11.01
N PRO A 377 7.59 -15.31 10.45
CA PRO A 377 8.88 -15.12 9.80
C PRO A 377 10.09 -15.38 10.72
N ALA A 378 10.00 -15.00 12.00
CA ALA A 378 11.06 -15.25 12.97
C ALA A 378 11.17 -16.74 13.29
N TYR A 379 10.03 -17.40 13.50
CA TYR A 379 9.96 -18.86 13.63
C TYR A 379 10.63 -19.58 12.44
N LEU A 380 10.29 -19.20 11.20
CA LEU A 380 10.86 -19.84 10.00
C LEU A 380 12.38 -19.59 9.87
N SER A 381 12.86 -18.41 10.27
CA SER A 381 14.30 -18.11 10.32
C SER A 381 15.05 -19.00 11.32
N GLU A 382 14.41 -19.35 12.44
CA GLU A 382 14.99 -20.29 13.42
C GLU A 382 14.99 -21.72 12.89
N VAL A 383 13.95 -22.13 12.16
CA VAL A 383 13.91 -23.42 11.44
C VAL A 383 15.04 -23.51 10.41
N ASP A 384 15.34 -22.43 9.68
CA ASP A 384 16.44 -22.40 8.72
C ASP A 384 17.80 -22.54 9.42
N THR A 385 17.96 -21.86 10.57
CA THR A 385 19.16 -21.94 11.41
C THR A 385 19.34 -23.37 11.93
N PHE A 386 18.29 -23.97 12.47
CA PHE A 386 18.29 -25.36 12.93
C PHE A 386 18.65 -26.33 11.79
N THR A 387 18.02 -26.19 10.62
CA THR A 387 18.28 -27.04 9.46
C THR A 387 19.73 -26.90 8.96
N SER A 388 20.29 -25.69 9.01
CA SER A 388 21.69 -25.44 8.66
C SER A 388 22.64 -26.11 9.66
N MET A 389 22.37 -26.00 10.96
CA MET A 389 23.16 -26.66 12.01
C MET A 389 23.07 -28.19 11.89
N LEU A 390 21.88 -28.74 11.65
CA LEU A 390 21.65 -30.18 11.51
C LEU A 390 22.44 -30.80 10.34
N LYS A 391 22.60 -30.06 9.23
CA LYS A 391 23.42 -30.50 8.08
C LYS A 391 24.92 -30.51 8.36
N ASN A 392 25.37 -29.67 9.28
CA ASN A 392 26.80 -29.38 9.50
C ASN A 392 27.35 -29.99 10.80
N ALA A 393 26.52 -30.53 11.69
CA ALA A 393 26.91 -30.98 13.02
C ALA A 393 26.50 -32.44 13.32
N THR A 394 27.28 -33.09 14.19
CA THR A 394 26.80 -34.25 14.97
C THR A 394 25.87 -33.76 16.07
N ALA A 395 24.86 -34.54 16.43
CA ALA A 395 23.82 -34.15 17.40
C ALA A 395 24.43 -33.53 18.67
N SER A 396 24.06 -32.28 18.96
CA SER A 396 24.54 -31.50 20.11
C SER A 396 23.40 -31.16 21.06
N THR A 397 23.72 -30.88 22.32
CA THR A 397 22.75 -30.38 23.31
C THR A 397 22.11 -29.07 22.86
N GLU A 398 22.85 -28.23 22.13
CA GLU A 398 22.35 -26.98 21.54
C GLU A 398 21.29 -27.24 20.46
N LEU A 399 21.46 -28.27 19.62
CA LEU A 399 20.47 -28.66 18.61
C LEU A 399 19.16 -29.12 19.25
N ILE A 400 19.23 -29.90 20.34
CA ILE A 400 18.04 -30.35 21.07
C ILE A 400 17.32 -29.15 21.72
N ALA A 401 18.05 -28.24 22.37
CA ALA A 401 17.47 -27.05 22.97
C ALA A 401 16.80 -26.13 21.92
N LEU A 402 17.44 -25.96 20.76
CA LEU A 402 16.87 -25.19 19.65
C LEU A 402 15.62 -25.88 19.07
N GLN A 403 15.65 -27.20 18.90
CA GLN A 403 14.48 -27.98 18.48
C GLN A 403 13.29 -27.79 19.44
N THR A 404 13.50 -27.90 20.75
CA THR A 404 12.45 -27.65 21.76
C THR A 404 11.92 -26.22 21.67
N THR A 405 12.80 -25.23 21.55
CA THR A 405 12.41 -23.81 21.43
C THR A 405 11.54 -23.56 20.20
N ILE A 406 11.92 -24.15 19.06
CA ILE A 406 11.16 -24.04 17.80
C ILE A 406 9.79 -24.70 17.95
N TRP A 407 9.74 -25.88 18.55
CA TRP A 407 8.49 -26.60 18.81
C TRP A 407 7.53 -25.82 19.71
N ASP A 408 8.04 -25.25 20.80
CA ASP A 408 7.24 -24.46 21.75
C ASP A 408 6.65 -23.22 21.07
N LYS A 409 7.46 -22.48 20.30
CA LYS A 409 7.00 -21.31 19.54
C LYS A 409 5.92 -21.67 18.54
N ALA A 410 6.10 -22.78 17.83
CA ALA A 410 5.16 -23.17 16.80
C ALA A 410 3.83 -23.66 17.40
N THR A 411 3.89 -24.33 18.56
CA THR A 411 2.72 -24.69 19.38
C THR A 411 2.01 -23.43 19.90
N GLU A 412 2.74 -22.42 20.34
CA GLU A 412 2.19 -21.14 20.78
C GLU A 412 1.45 -20.42 19.63
N ILE A 413 2.07 -20.35 18.45
CA ILE A 413 1.44 -19.72 17.26
C ILE A 413 0.16 -20.47 16.87
N GLU A 414 0.18 -21.81 16.81
CA GLU A 414 -1.00 -22.62 16.52
C GLU A 414 -2.11 -22.40 17.57
N GLY A 415 -1.75 -22.38 18.86
CA GLY A 415 -2.71 -22.11 19.94
C GLY A 415 -3.37 -20.73 19.82
N ARG A 416 -2.60 -19.69 19.44
CA ARG A 416 -3.13 -18.35 19.16
C ARG A 416 -4.02 -18.32 17.92
N LEU A 417 -3.68 -19.06 16.87
CA LEU A 417 -4.52 -19.19 15.66
C LEU A 417 -5.86 -19.86 16.00
N GLN A 418 -5.85 -20.95 16.76
CA GLN A 418 -7.07 -21.63 17.22
C GLN A 418 -7.93 -20.74 18.13
N LEU A 419 -7.28 -19.99 19.04
CA LEU A 419 -7.98 -19.00 19.86
C LEU A 419 -8.60 -17.91 18.99
N TRP A 420 -7.91 -17.43 17.95
CA TRP A 420 -8.47 -16.48 17.01
C TRP A 420 -9.68 -17.04 16.27
N GLU A 421 -9.64 -18.29 15.78
CA GLU A 421 -10.77 -18.93 15.10
C GLU A 421 -12.00 -18.99 16.03
N THR A 422 -11.80 -19.42 17.28
CA THR A 422 -12.90 -19.54 18.25
C THR A 422 -13.46 -18.20 18.71
N THR A 423 -12.62 -17.17 18.86
CA THR A 423 -13.02 -15.87 19.42
C THR A 423 -13.40 -14.83 18.38
N CYS A 424 -12.99 -14.99 17.12
CA CYS A 424 -13.26 -14.02 16.06
C CYS A 424 -14.20 -14.57 14.98
N VAL A 425 -14.09 -15.85 14.60
CA VAL A 425 -14.89 -16.44 13.51
C VAL A 425 -16.25 -16.93 14.02
N ARG A 426 -16.29 -17.63 15.16
CA ARG A 426 -17.57 -18.13 15.71
C ARG A 426 -18.57 -17.03 16.05
N PRO A 427 -18.19 -15.91 16.71
CA PRO A 427 -19.12 -14.82 16.98
C PRO A 427 -19.20 -13.80 15.83
N TYR A 428 -18.74 -14.14 14.62
CA TYR A 428 -18.82 -13.23 13.49
C TYR A 428 -20.30 -12.88 13.20
N PRO A 429 -20.66 -11.60 13.00
CA PRO A 429 -22.07 -11.15 13.03
C PRO A 429 -23.04 -11.92 12.13
N ASP A 430 -22.54 -12.39 10.99
CA ASP A 430 -23.32 -13.12 9.98
C ASP A 430 -22.95 -14.62 9.91
N GLY A 431 -22.25 -15.13 10.93
CA GLY A 431 -21.81 -16.52 11.04
C GLY A 431 -20.44 -16.80 10.41
N GLY A 432 -19.98 -18.04 10.59
CA GLY A 432 -18.75 -18.56 9.99
C GLY A 432 -18.96 -19.05 8.55
N PRO A 433 -17.91 -19.58 7.89
CA PRO A 433 -18.06 -20.21 6.57
C PRO A 433 -19.01 -21.41 6.60
N TRP A 434 -19.75 -21.61 5.52
CA TRP A 434 -20.64 -22.77 5.34
C TRP A 434 -20.46 -23.42 3.97
N GLU A 435 -20.97 -24.64 3.81
CA GLU A 435 -20.94 -25.34 2.53
C GLU A 435 -22.09 -24.90 1.63
N ALA A 436 -21.80 -24.62 0.37
CA ALA A 436 -22.82 -24.28 -0.62
C ALA A 436 -23.82 -25.44 -0.79
N LEU A 437 -25.12 -25.14 -0.76
CA LEU A 437 -26.17 -26.12 -1.04
C LEU A 437 -26.26 -26.46 -2.53
N GLU A 438 -25.95 -25.48 -3.38
CA GLU A 438 -25.94 -25.59 -4.83
C GLU A 438 -24.57 -25.15 -5.39
N PRO A 439 -24.16 -25.68 -6.54
CA PRO A 439 -22.92 -25.25 -7.19
C PRO A 439 -22.94 -23.75 -7.50
N ILE A 440 -21.87 -23.05 -7.14
CA ILE A 440 -21.74 -21.63 -7.45
C ILE A 440 -21.53 -21.46 -8.96
N PRO A 441 -22.38 -20.70 -9.69
CA PRO A 441 -22.36 -20.65 -11.15
C PRO A 441 -21.26 -19.69 -11.65
N VAL A 442 -20.01 -20.15 -11.65
CA VAL A 442 -18.87 -19.43 -12.22
C VAL A 442 -18.43 -20.11 -13.52
N ALA A 443 -18.65 -19.42 -14.64
CA ALA A 443 -18.31 -19.94 -15.97
C ALA A 443 -16.81 -20.29 -16.08
N ASP A 444 -16.55 -21.44 -16.71
CA ASP A 444 -15.22 -21.99 -17.01
C ASP A 444 -14.29 -22.15 -15.79
N PHE A 445 -14.82 -22.10 -14.56
CA PHE A 445 -14.05 -22.29 -13.34
C PHE A 445 -13.60 -23.76 -13.25
N PRO A 446 -12.32 -24.05 -12.96
CA PRO A 446 -11.83 -25.42 -12.85
C PRO A 446 -12.58 -26.18 -11.75
N VAL A 447 -12.90 -27.44 -11.97
CA VAL A 447 -13.55 -28.26 -10.93
C VAL A 447 -12.51 -28.67 -9.89
N PHE A 448 -12.78 -28.40 -8.62
CA PHE A 448 -11.94 -28.88 -7.54
C PHE A 448 -12.37 -30.30 -7.16
N GLU A 449 -11.49 -31.26 -7.38
CA GLU A 449 -11.63 -32.63 -6.92
C GLU A 449 -10.51 -32.92 -5.92
N CYS A 450 -10.82 -33.70 -4.89
CA CYS A 450 -9.83 -34.13 -3.91
C CYS A 450 -10.04 -35.58 -3.50
N ARG A 451 -8.98 -36.22 -3.00
CA ARG A 451 -9.05 -37.57 -2.43
C ARG A 451 -9.56 -37.53 -1.00
N ASP A 452 -10.44 -38.46 -0.66
CA ASP A 452 -10.71 -38.81 0.72
C ASP A 452 -9.50 -39.58 1.29
N LEU A 453 -8.96 -39.15 2.43
CA LEU A 453 -7.74 -39.76 2.97
C LEU A 453 -7.96 -41.16 3.57
N SER A 454 -9.22 -41.55 3.82
CA SER A 454 -9.56 -42.86 4.38
C SER A 454 -9.90 -43.89 3.31
N SER A 455 -10.71 -43.52 2.30
CA SER A 455 -11.10 -44.43 1.21
C SER A 455 -10.20 -44.32 -0.03
N LEU A 456 -9.40 -43.25 -0.13
CA LEU A 456 -8.60 -42.88 -1.32
C LEU A 456 -9.43 -42.58 -2.59
N GLU A 457 -10.76 -42.53 -2.46
CA GLU A 457 -11.66 -42.19 -3.56
C GLU A 457 -11.59 -40.70 -3.88
N ILE A 458 -11.73 -40.37 -5.16
CA ILE A 458 -11.80 -39.00 -5.65
C ILE A 458 -13.24 -38.54 -5.60
N PHE A 459 -13.47 -37.36 -5.02
CA PHE A 459 -14.79 -36.74 -4.97
C PHE A 459 -14.70 -35.22 -5.16
N THR A 460 -15.83 -34.59 -5.48
CA THR A 460 -15.95 -33.13 -5.57
C THR A 460 -16.52 -32.59 -4.25
N PRO A 461 -15.72 -31.97 -3.37
CA PRO A 461 -16.24 -31.36 -2.15
C PRO A 461 -17.10 -30.14 -2.48
N ARG A 462 -18.04 -29.81 -1.58
CA ARG A 462 -18.85 -28.59 -1.70
C ARG A 462 -18.00 -27.33 -1.54
N ASP A 463 -18.27 -26.32 -2.35
CA ASP A 463 -17.62 -25.01 -2.24
C ASP A 463 -17.92 -24.36 -0.87
N LEU A 464 -16.98 -23.57 -0.36
CA LEU A 464 -17.18 -22.77 0.85
C LEU A 464 -17.71 -21.39 0.49
N VAL A 465 -18.77 -20.98 1.19
CA VAL A 465 -19.42 -19.67 1.07
C VAL A 465 -19.21 -18.89 2.36
N TYR A 466 -19.15 -17.56 2.23
CA TYR A 466 -18.87 -16.65 3.32
C TYR A 466 -19.91 -15.53 3.36
N PRO A 467 -20.12 -14.88 4.52
CA PRO A 467 -20.96 -13.70 4.61
C PRO A 467 -20.37 -12.53 3.81
N ASP A 468 -19.05 -12.37 3.85
CA ASP A 468 -18.32 -11.32 3.15
C ASP A 468 -16.91 -11.77 2.77
N LEU A 469 -16.23 -10.93 1.96
CA LEU A 469 -14.87 -11.20 1.49
C LEU A 469 -13.80 -10.93 2.56
N LEU A 470 -14.11 -10.16 3.60
CA LEU A 470 -13.21 -9.94 4.72
C LEU A 470 -13.03 -11.25 5.51
N LEU A 471 -14.10 -11.97 5.81
CA LEU A 471 -14.05 -13.28 6.43
C LEU A 471 -13.42 -14.31 5.49
N ALA A 472 -13.78 -14.31 4.21
CA ALA A 472 -13.17 -15.21 3.22
C ALA A 472 -11.65 -15.03 3.15
N THR A 473 -11.17 -13.78 3.09
CA THR A 473 -9.74 -13.46 3.12
C THR A 473 -9.11 -13.94 4.42
N SER A 474 -9.74 -13.66 5.56
CA SER A 474 -9.20 -14.01 6.88
C SER A 474 -9.06 -15.52 7.09
N MET A 475 -10.06 -16.30 6.67
CA MET A 475 -10.02 -17.77 6.77
C MET A 475 -8.98 -18.39 5.85
N CYS A 476 -8.88 -17.89 4.61
CA CYS A 476 -7.83 -18.27 3.67
C CYS A 476 -6.42 -18.04 4.25
N TYR A 477 -6.22 -16.89 4.90
CA TYR A 477 -4.95 -16.58 5.57
C TYR A 477 -4.73 -17.44 6.81
N PHE A 478 -5.75 -17.69 7.62
CA PHE A 478 -5.68 -18.62 8.75
C PHE A 478 -5.18 -20.01 8.33
N TRP A 479 -5.78 -20.62 7.30
CA TRP A 479 -5.33 -21.91 6.80
C TRP A 479 -3.92 -21.84 6.21
N ALA A 480 -3.56 -20.77 5.49
CA ALA A 480 -2.22 -20.60 4.97
C ALA A 480 -1.18 -20.50 6.10
N MET A 481 -1.45 -19.76 7.17
CA MET A 481 -0.53 -19.63 8.31
C MET A 481 -0.33 -20.97 9.03
N ARG A 482 -1.40 -21.75 9.19
CA ARG A 482 -1.34 -23.11 9.74
C ARG A 482 -0.44 -24.05 8.91
N LEU A 483 -0.56 -23.96 7.57
CA LEU A 483 0.30 -24.70 6.65
C LEU A 483 1.77 -24.28 6.77
N MET A 484 2.04 -22.97 6.86
CA MET A 484 3.39 -22.41 6.97
C MET A 484 4.10 -22.84 8.26
N ILE A 485 3.43 -22.78 9.42
CA ILE A 485 4.06 -23.18 10.69
C ILE A 485 4.29 -24.69 10.78
N SER A 486 3.54 -25.48 10.02
CA SER A 486 3.61 -26.95 10.06
C SER A 486 4.43 -27.57 8.94
N SER A 487 5.17 -26.77 8.16
CA SER A 487 5.96 -27.31 7.04
C SER A 487 6.92 -28.39 7.52
N THR A 488 7.01 -29.47 6.74
CA THR A 488 7.89 -30.62 7.03
C THR A 488 9.35 -30.35 6.67
N ASP A 489 9.65 -29.17 6.12
CA ASP A 489 10.99 -28.78 5.74
C ASP A 489 11.88 -28.63 6.98
N GLY A 490 12.87 -29.53 7.13
CA GLY A 490 13.88 -29.42 8.19
C GLY A 490 13.93 -30.60 9.18
N GLY A 491 13.14 -31.66 8.98
CA GLY A 491 13.19 -32.85 9.83
C GLY A 491 12.61 -32.66 11.24
N LEU A 492 11.93 -31.54 11.46
CA LEU A 492 11.14 -31.27 12.66
C LEU A 492 9.81 -32.02 12.56
N PRO A 493 9.26 -32.53 13.69
CA PRO A 493 7.91 -33.07 13.67
C PRO A 493 6.92 -31.98 13.25
N SER A 494 5.82 -32.38 12.61
CA SER A 494 4.76 -31.43 12.24
C SER A 494 3.81 -31.23 13.42
N ILE A 495 3.42 -29.98 13.69
CA ILE A 495 2.45 -29.64 14.75
C ILE A 495 1.05 -30.08 14.34
N LEU A 496 0.74 -29.96 13.05
CA LEU A 496 -0.50 -30.42 12.47
C LEU A 496 -0.37 -31.85 11.97
N THR A 497 -1.46 -32.60 12.11
CA THR A 497 -1.56 -33.90 11.48
C THR A 497 -1.54 -33.75 9.95
N MET A 498 -1.15 -34.81 9.24
CA MET A 498 -1.23 -34.82 7.77
C MET A 498 -2.67 -34.55 7.27
N GLN A 499 -3.68 -35.02 8.01
CA GLN A 499 -5.08 -34.77 7.72
C GLN A 499 -5.46 -33.30 7.87
N ASP A 500 -5.01 -32.62 8.93
CA ASP A 500 -5.30 -31.20 9.16
C ASP A 500 -4.60 -30.29 8.14
N ARG A 501 -3.35 -30.62 7.77
CA ARG A 501 -2.62 -29.95 6.69
C ARG A 501 -3.39 -30.06 5.39
N TYR A 502 -3.72 -31.28 4.99
CA TYR A 502 -4.46 -31.55 3.76
C TYR A 502 -5.82 -30.82 3.76
N LYS A 503 -6.58 -30.91 4.85
CA LYS A 503 -7.86 -30.20 5.01
C LYS A 503 -7.72 -28.68 4.88
N SER A 504 -6.66 -28.10 5.44
CA SER A 504 -6.39 -26.66 5.33
C SER A 504 -6.13 -26.23 3.88
N ALA A 505 -5.31 -27.00 3.14
CA ALA A 505 -5.06 -26.74 1.73
C ALA A 505 -6.31 -26.95 0.86
N CYS A 506 -7.11 -27.98 1.13
CA CYS A 506 -8.40 -28.19 0.47
C CYS A 506 -9.40 -27.06 0.76
N ASN A 507 -9.48 -26.57 2.01
CA ASN A 507 -10.38 -25.47 2.35
C ASN A 507 -10.00 -24.16 1.64
N ILE A 508 -8.71 -23.89 1.45
CA ILE A 508 -8.27 -22.80 0.57
C ILE A 508 -8.88 -23.00 -0.83
N CYS A 509 -8.71 -24.17 -1.44
CA CYS A 509 -9.22 -24.46 -2.79
C CYS A 509 -10.75 -24.31 -2.88
N ARG A 510 -11.48 -24.86 -1.92
CA ARG A 510 -12.96 -24.78 -1.82
C ARG A 510 -13.48 -23.35 -1.68
N SER A 511 -12.66 -22.42 -1.20
CA SER A 511 -13.03 -21.01 -1.02
C SER A 511 -12.93 -20.19 -2.31
N MET A 512 -12.19 -20.68 -3.30
CA MET A 512 -11.77 -19.87 -4.43
C MET A 512 -12.90 -19.56 -5.40
N LYS A 513 -13.88 -20.46 -5.53
CA LYS A 513 -15.03 -20.20 -6.42
C LYS A 513 -15.87 -19.04 -5.92
N TYR A 514 -16.22 -19.04 -4.62
CA TYR A 514 -16.87 -17.90 -3.97
C TYR A 514 -16.01 -16.64 -4.08
N TYR A 515 -14.71 -16.74 -3.76
CA TYR A 515 -13.83 -15.57 -3.74
C TYR A 515 -13.74 -14.89 -5.11
N VAL A 516 -13.49 -15.68 -6.17
CA VAL A 516 -13.39 -15.22 -7.56
C VAL A 516 -14.69 -14.60 -8.07
N GLN A 517 -15.84 -15.15 -7.68
CA GLN A 517 -17.13 -14.60 -8.08
C GLN A 517 -17.35 -13.19 -7.50
N ASN A 518 -16.93 -12.97 -6.25
CA ASN A 518 -17.29 -11.79 -5.49
C ASN A 518 -16.21 -10.69 -5.46
N ILE A 519 -14.93 -11.05 -5.62
CA ILE A 519 -13.83 -10.09 -5.47
C ILE A 519 -13.80 -9.07 -6.63
N PRO A 520 -13.73 -7.76 -6.34
CA PRO A 520 -13.62 -6.76 -7.38
C PRO A 520 -12.18 -6.63 -7.91
N GLY A 521 -12.09 -6.54 -9.24
CA GLY A 521 -10.89 -6.06 -9.94
C GLY A 521 -9.60 -6.77 -9.54
N SER A 522 -8.58 -5.98 -9.20
CA SER A 522 -7.22 -6.48 -8.95
C SER A 522 -6.96 -6.85 -7.48
N LEU A 523 -7.97 -6.81 -6.61
CA LEU A 523 -7.87 -7.25 -5.22
C LEU A 523 -7.72 -8.78 -5.09
N VAL A 524 -7.95 -9.53 -6.18
CA VAL A 524 -7.65 -10.97 -6.24
C VAL A 524 -6.17 -11.26 -5.96
N SER A 525 -5.27 -10.29 -6.17
CA SER A 525 -3.84 -10.39 -5.80
C SER A 525 -3.60 -10.77 -4.34
N ARG A 526 -4.54 -10.48 -3.43
CA ARG A 526 -4.43 -10.88 -2.02
C ARG A 526 -4.34 -12.38 -1.82
N MET A 527 -4.84 -13.17 -2.78
CA MET A 527 -4.83 -14.63 -2.72
C MET A 527 -3.56 -15.26 -3.28
N ILE A 528 -2.63 -14.49 -3.87
CA ILE A 528 -1.40 -15.06 -4.45
C ILE A 528 -0.64 -15.90 -3.43
N PHE A 529 -0.30 -15.31 -2.27
CA PHE A 529 0.43 -16.01 -1.22
C PHE A 529 -0.31 -17.26 -0.71
N VAL A 530 -1.63 -17.14 -0.49
CA VAL A 530 -2.46 -18.25 0.00
C VAL A 530 -2.49 -19.41 -1.00
N LEU A 531 -2.66 -19.11 -2.28
CA LEU A 531 -2.68 -20.12 -3.34
C LEU A 531 -1.30 -20.75 -3.56
N GLN A 532 -0.20 -19.97 -3.47
CA GLN A 532 1.16 -20.52 -3.48
C GLN A 532 1.37 -21.48 -2.29
N THR A 533 0.89 -21.10 -1.10
CA THR A 533 0.99 -21.93 0.11
C THR A 533 0.22 -23.24 -0.04
N ALA A 534 -1.00 -23.20 -0.58
CA ALA A 534 -1.77 -24.40 -0.88
C ALA A 534 -1.09 -25.27 -1.94
N TYR A 535 -0.57 -24.66 -3.01
CA TYR A 535 0.17 -25.37 -4.07
C TYR A 535 1.38 -26.14 -3.53
N GLY A 536 2.19 -25.48 -2.68
CA GLY A 536 3.36 -26.08 -2.03
C GLY A 536 3.01 -27.17 -1.02
N SER A 537 1.77 -27.18 -0.50
CA SER A 537 1.31 -28.18 0.48
C SER A 537 0.86 -29.50 -0.14
N PHE A 538 0.57 -29.52 -1.44
CA PHE A 538 0.22 -30.73 -2.16
C PHE A 538 1.44 -31.41 -2.81
N ALA A 539 1.45 -32.74 -2.80
CA ALA A 539 2.50 -33.53 -3.43
C ALA A 539 2.46 -33.42 -4.97
N ASP A 540 3.59 -33.62 -5.62
CA ASP A 540 3.69 -33.57 -7.08
C ASP A 540 2.84 -34.66 -7.74
N GLY A 541 2.21 -34.32 -8.87
CA GLY A 541 1.35 -35.24 -9.63
C GLY A 541 -0.06 -35.44 -9.05
N THR A 542 -0.40 -34.78 -7.95
CA THR A 542 -1.75 -34.85 -7.35
C THR A 542 -2.77 -34.00 -8.10
N ILE A 543 -4.05 -34.39 -8.05
CA ILE A 543 -5.16 -33.68 -8.72
C ILE A 543 -5.41 -32.32 -8.08
N GLU A 544 -5.17 -32.20 -6.78
CA GLU A 544 -5.33 -31.00 -5.99
C GLU A 544 -4.28 -29.96 -6.38
N LYS A 545 -3.02 -30.38 -6.53
CA LYS A 545 -1.93 -29.50 -7.02
C LYS A 545 -2.20 -29.05 -8.46
N GLN A 546 -2.72 -29.95 -9.28
CA GLN A 546 -3.11 -29.65 -10.66
C GLN A 546 -4.24 -28.61 -10.71
N PHE A 547 -5.26 -28.75 -9.87
CA PHE A 547 -6.33 -27.77 -9.72
C PHE A 547 -5.80 -26.38 -9.38
N VAL A 548 -4.90 -26.26 -8.39
CA VAL A 548 -4.35 -24.95 -7.99
C VAL A 548 -3.60 -24.29 -9.16
N ARG A 549 -2.85 -25.08 -9.95
CA ARG A 549 -2.19 -24.58 -11.17
C ARG A 549 -3.20 -24.03 -12.18
N ASP A 550 -4.27 -24.76 -12.42
CA ASP A 550 -5.29 -24.38 -13.40
C ASP A 550 -6.11 -23.18 -12.92
N LEU A 551 -6.33 -23.08 -11.60
CA LEU A 551 -6.96 -21.95 -10.94
C LEU A 551 -6.11 -20.67 -11.07
N PHE A 552 -4.79 -20.73 -10.90
CA PHE A 552 -3.90 -19.58 -11.15
C PHE A 552 -4.08 -19.04 -12.56
N LEU A 553 -4.01 -19.93 -13.56
CA LEU A 553 -4.18 -19.55 -14.96
C LEU A 553 -5.59 -19.01 -15.25
N TYR A 554 -6.62 -19.60 -14.64
CA TYR A 554 -7.99 -19.11 -14.72
C TYR A 554 -8.10 -17.68 -14.18
N ILE A 555 -7.59 -17.40 -12.98
CA ILE A 555 -7.62 -16.07 -12.36
C ILE A 555 -6.89 -15.06 -13.26
N GLY A 556 -5.71 -15.42 -13.77
CA GLY A 556 -4.96 -14.55 -14.69
C GLY A 556 -5.75 -14.14 -15.93
N ARG A 557 -6.46 -15.10 -16.56
CA ARG A 557 -7.32 -14.83 -17.71
C ARG A 557 -8.57 -14.02 -17.32
N ARG A 558 -9.28 -14.45 -16.27
CA ARG A 558 -10.56 -13.87 -15.83
C ARG A 558 -10.45 -12.41 -15.38
N PHE A 559 -9.34 -12.06 -14.73
CA PHE A 559 -9.09 -10.69 -14.25
C PHE A 559 -8.17 -9.89 -15.18
N GLN A 560 -7.61 -10.52 -16.23
CA GLN A 560 -6.57 -9.93 -17.09
C GLN A 560 -5.40 -9.39 -16.28
N PHE A 561 -4.92 -10.18 -15.34
CA PHE A 561 -3.87 -9.79 -14.40
C PHE A 561 -2.61 -10.65 -14.62
N PRO A 562 -1.60 -10.15 -15.35
CA PRO A 562 -0.45 -10.95 -15.79
C PRO A 562 0.33 -11.63 -14.66
N VAL A 563 0.28 -11.08 -13.44
CA VAL A 563 0.90 -11.67 -12.25
C VAL A 563 0.48 -13.12 -12.00
N PHE A 564 -0.72 -13.50 -12.40
CA PHE A 564 -1.24 -14.88 -12.30
C PHE A 564 -0.95 -15.75 -13.54
N SER A 565 -0.33 -15.19 -14.58
CA SER A 565 -0.02 -15.92 -15.82
C SER A 565 1.20 -16.83 -15.71
N LYS A 566 2.01 -16.68 -14.66
CA LYS A 566 3.10 -17.60 -14.33
C LYS A 566 2.55 -18.76 -13.51
N GLN A 567 3.09 -19.96 -13.73
CA GLN A 567 2.74 -21.11 -12.91
C GLN A 567 3.12 -20.83 -11.45
N PRO A 568 2.31 -21.28 -10.47
CA PRO A 568 2.71 -21.27 -9.08
C PRO A 568 4.02 -22.04 -8.91
N THR A 569 4.86 -21.59 -7.97
CA THR A 569 6.17 -22.18 -7.71
C THR A 569 6.18 -22.77 -6.30
N SER A 570 6.87 -23.89 -6.13
CA SER A 570 6.96 -24.56 -4.82
C SER A 570 7.76 -23.75 -3.79
N GLN A 571 8.38 -22.64 -4.19
CA GLN A 571 9.07 -21.71 -3.29
C GLN A 571 8.28 -20.41 -3.23
N ALA A 572 7.85 -20.00 -2.04
CA ALA A 572 7.05 -18.78 -1.82
C ALA A 572 7.76 -17.45 -2.21
N ASN A 573 8.96 -17.51 -2.79
CA ASN A 573 9.82 -16.37 -3.10
C ASN A 573 9.55 -15.69 -4.46
N ASP A 574 8.64 -16.22 -5.29
CA ASP A 574 8.34 -15.69 -6.64
C ASP A 574 7.07 -14.81 -6.73
#